data_AF-S9NXE4-F1
#
_entry.id   AF-S9NXE4-F1
#
_cell.length_a   1.000
_cell.length_b   1.000
_cell.length_c   1.000
_cell.angle_alpha   90.00
_cell.angle_beta   90.00
_cell.angle_gamma   90.00
#
_symmetry.space_group_name_H-M   'P 1'
#
loop_
_entity.id
_entity.type
_entity.pdbx_description
1 polymer ?
#
loop_
_entity_poly.entity_id
_entity_poly.type
_entity_poly.pdbx_seq_one_letter_code
_entity_poly.pdbx_strand_id
1 'polypeptide(L)'
;MAARAVSPFHRTPPEVVLPELEVSVVLLEEEETPSYGTASLPSITADVLAFLSEGDMAQEEEAPPEPPARKGPGVNTLLVGVDELLSLGDVSSALELLEKAEQLDPLESRLEGARARCEQAQRAALEQRLGSVKQVPRLKLRMAELMKLSLDARMGFLLSRIDGHLNYEALFSVSGMSRMETMRVLVQLLDQDIITLAPR
;
A
#
# COMPACT_ATOMS: atom_id res chain seq x y z
N MET A 1 -69.85 -29.14 6.89
CA MET A 1 -69.53 -28.61 5.55
C MET A 1 -68.41 -27.60 5.74
N ALA A 2 -67.16 -28.03 5.72
CA ALA A 2 -66.29 -28.28 4.57
C ALA A 2 -65.22 -27.18 4.53
N ALA A 3 -64.02 -27.58 4.96
CA ALA A 3 -62.82 -26.77 5.05
C ALA A 3 -62.27 -26.37 3.67
N ARG A 4 -61.61 -25.22 3.59
CA ARG A 4 -60.56 -24.99 2.60
C ARG A 4 -59.47 -24.11 3.20
N ALA A 5 -58.39 -24.80 3.58
CA ALA A 5 -57.10 -24.22 3.88
C ALA A 5 -56.47 -23.68 2.60
N VAL A 6 -55.86 -22.49 2.67
CA VAL A 6 -54.92 -21.99 1.65
C VAL A 6 -53.70 -21.49 2.42
N SER A 7 -52.66 -22.32 2.37
CA SER A 7 -51.32 -22.06 2.89
C SER A 7 -50.52 -21.11 1.96
N PRO A 8 -49.41 -20.53 2.45
CA PRO A 8 -48.83 -19.31 1.90
C PRO A 8 -47.97 -19.56 0.66
N PHE A 9 -48.04 -18.63 -0.29
CA PHE A 9 -47.17 -18.60 -1.47
C PHE A 9 -45.70 -18.41 -1.04
N HIS A 10 -44.93 -19.49 -1.16
CA HIS A 10 -43.48 -19.43 -1.34
C HIS A 10 -43.17 -18.54 -2.55
N ARG A 11 -42.61 -17.36 -2.33
CA ARG A 11 -41.83 -16.66 -3.37
C ARG A 11 -40.43 -17.27 -3.37
N THR A 12 -40.15 -18.10 -4.36
CA THR A 12 -38.79 -18.45 -4.77
C THR A 12 -38.10 -17.19 -5.32
N PRO A 13 -36.81 -16.95 -5.01
CA PRO A 13 -36.05 -15.86 -5.62
C PRO A 13 -35.66 -16.22 -7.07
N PRO A 14 -35.74 -15.28 -8.03
CA PRO A 14 -35.23 -15.53 -9.38
C PRO A 14 -33.70 -15.52 -9.41
N GLU A 15 -33.16 -16.72 -9.59
CA GLU A 15 -31.99 -17.13 -10.37
C GLU A 15 -30.91 -16.06 -10.65
N VAL A 16 -29.84 -16.11 -9.86
CA VAL A 16 -28.59 -15.40 -10.11
C VAL A 16 -27.85 -16.15 -11.21
N VAL A 17 -27.90 -15.62 -12.44
CA VAL A 17 -27.05 -16.07 -13.54
C VAL A 17 -25.64 -15.53 -13.28
N LEU A 18 -24.76 -16.38 -12.78
CA LEU A 18 -23.33 -16.09 -12.66
C LEU A 18 -22.69 -16.22 -14.06
N PRO A 19 -21.91 -15.23 -14.54
CA PRO A 19 -21.11 -15.44 -15.74
C PRO A 19 -20.01 -16.47 -15.44
N GLU A 20 -19.96 -17.54 -16.23
CA GLU A 20 -18.86 -18.51 -16.24
C GLU A 20 -17.58 -17.76 -16.65
N LEU A 21 -16.72 -17.51 -15.67
CA LEU A 21 -15.37 -16.99 -15.91
C LEU A 21 -14.50 -18.15 -16.37
N GLU A 22 -14.26 -18.24 -17.68
CA GLU A 22 -13.27 -19.13 -18.26
C GLU A 22 -11.86 -18.70 -17.78
N VAL A 23 -11.34 -19.42 -16.79
CA VAL A 23 -9.98 -19.26 -16.29
C VAL A 23 -9.02 -19.91 -17.29
N SER A 24 -8.40 -19.09 -18.14
CA SER A 24 -7.26 -19.52 -18.94
C SER A 24 -6.03 -19.66 -18.03
N VAL A 25 -5.73 -20.89 -17.65
CA VAL A 25 -4.47 -21.26 -16.99
C VAL A 25 -3.37 -21.22 -18.04
N VAL A 26 -2.56 -20.17 -18.02
CA VAL A 26 -1.29 -20.16 -18.77
C VAL A 26 -0.30 -20.98 -17.95
N LEU A 27 -0.09 -22.22 -18.39
CA LEU A 27 1.03 -23.07 -17.96
C LEU A 27 2.32 -22.40 -18.44
N LEU A 28 3.09 -21.83 -17.51
CA LEU A 28 4.49 -21.49 -17.78
C LEU A 28 5.31 -22.74 -17.52
N GLU A 29 5.75 -23.34 -18.61
CA GLU A 29 6.64 -24.49 -18.67
C GLU A 29 7.98 -24.18 -17.99
N GLU A 30 8.47 -25.18 -17.27
CA GLU A 30 9.78 -25.27 -16.64
C GLU A 30 10.87 -25.40 -17.69
N GLU A 31 11.94 -24.61 -17.62
CA GLU A 31 13.27 -24.89 -18.19
C GLU A 31 14.23 -23.81 -17.63
N GLU A 32 15.48 -24.04 -17.24
CA GLU A 32 16.32 -25.23 -17.20
C GLU A 32 17.51 -24.83 -16.30
N THR A 33 17.94 -25.70 -15.40
CA THR A 33 19.17 -25.49 -14.63
C THR A 33 20.39 -25.69 -15.53
N PRO A 34 21.38 -24.78 -15.61
CA PRO A 34 22.60 -25.10 -16.34
C PRO A 34 23.41 -26.18 -15.61
N SER A 35 23.32 -27.38 -16.16
CA SER A 35 24.17 -28.53 -15.89
C SER A 35 25.61 -28.25 -16.32
N TYR A 36 26.56 -28.55 -15.43
CA TYR A 36 27.99 -28.43 -15.69
C TYR A 36 28.42 -29.42 -16.79
N GLY A 37 28.66 -28.89 -17.99
CA GLY A 37 29.31 -29.59 -19.08
C GLY A 37 30.78 -29.88 -18.75
N THR A 38 31.10 -31.16 -18.66
CA THR A 38 32.46 -31.68 -18.64
C THR A 38 33.09 -31.63 -20.04
N ALA A 39 34.42 -31.53 -20.05
CA ALA A 39 35.36 -31.70 -21.16
C ALA A 39 35.90 -30.42 -21.82
N SER A 40 37.18 -30.12 -21.55
CA SER A 40 38.27 -30.37 -22.52
C SER A 40 39.53 -29.64 -22.05
N LEU A 41 40.48 -30.39 -21.49
CA LEU A 41 41.84 -29.91 -21.20
C LEU A 41 42.68 -29.96 -22.48
N PRO A 42 43.33 -28.88 -22.92
CA PRO A 42 44.52 -28.99 -23.75
C PRO A 42 45.77 -29.17 -22.90
N SER A 43 46.34 -30.37 -23.04
CA SER A 43 47.74 -30.79 -22.97
C SER A 43 48.73 -29.89 -22.21
N ILE A 44 49.15 -30.42 -21.07
CA ILE A 44 50.39 -30.12 -20.36
C ILE A 44 51.57 -30.23 -21.34
N THR A 45 52.18 -29.10 -21.71
CA THR A 45 53.57 -29.10 -22.21
C THR A 45 54.51 -29.21 -21.03
N ALA A 46 55.47 -30.12 -21.16
CA ALA A 46 56.35 -30.69 -20.14
C ALA A 46 57.39 -29.74 -19.50
N ASP A 47 57.05 -28.47 -19.30
CA ASP A 47 57.95 -27.46 -18.69
C ASP A 47 57.56 -27.06 -17.25
N VAL A 48 56.47 -27.62 -16.70
CA VAL A 48 55.93 -27.19 -15.39
C VAL A 48 56.53 -27.95 -14.19
N LEU A 49 57.26 -29.05 -14.38
CA LEU A 49 57.79 -29.85 -13.26
C LEU A 49 59.20 -29.47 -12.77
N ALA A 50 59.82 -28.41 -13.31
CA ALA A 50 61.16 -27.99 -12.90
C ALA A 50 61.21 -26.75 -11.98
N PHE A 51 60.07 -26.13 -11.65
CA PHE A 51 60.04 -24.87 -10.88
C PHE A 51 59.47 -24.98 -9.46
N LEU A 52 59.00 -26.15 -9.02
CA LEU A 52 58.43 -26.35 -7.67
C LEU A 52 59.39 -27.06 -6.72
N SER A 53 60.68 -26.71 -6.77
CA SER A 53 61.62 -27.02 -5.70
C SER A 53 62.13 -25.70 -5.15
N GLU A 54 61.81 -25.47 -3.88
CA GLU A 54 62.33 -24.44 -2.96
C GLU A 54 61.46 -23.18 -2.80
N GLY A 55 60.91 -23.01 -1.58
CA GLY A 55 60.47 -21.69 -1.11
C GLY A 55 59.21 -21.72 -0.24
N ASP A 56 59.36 -22.17 1.00
CA ASP A 56 58.50 -21.78 2.13
C ASP A 56 58.46 -20.25 2.24
N MET A 57 57.27 -19.62 2.22
CA MET A 57 56.94 -18.38 2.92
C MET A 57 55.42 -18.16 2.89
N ALA A 58 54.84 -18.09 4.08
CA ALA A 58 53.46 -17.69 4.34
C ALA A 58 53.11 -16.34 3.69
N GLN A 59 51.99 -16.29 2.98
CA GLN A 59 51.23 -15.07 2.79
C GLN A 59 49.79 -15.36 3.20
N GLU A 60 49.44 -14.89 4.42
CA GLU A 60 48.07 -14.60 4.78
C GLU A 60 47.51 -13.67 3.69
N GLU A 61 46.64 -14.23 2.87
CA GLU A 61 45.85 -13.49 1.90
C GLU A 61 44.82 -12.68 2.70
N GLU A 62 45.26 -11.52 3.17
CA GLU A 62 44.42 -10.51 3.80
C GLU A 62 43.43 -10.03 2.73
N ALA A 63 42.21 -10.56 2.78
CA ALA A 63 41.12 -10.18 1.91
C ALA A 63 40.96 -8.64 1.93
N PRO A 64 40.70 -7.98 0.77
CA PRO A 64 40.48 -6.54 0.74
C PRO A 64 39.38 -6.17 1.75
N PRO A 65 39.50 -5.07 2.50
CA PRO A 65 38.44 -4.66 3.41
C PRO A 65 37.18 -4.42 2.60
N GLU A 66 36.17 -5.27 2.81
CA GLU A 66 34.83 -5.02 2.30
C GLU A 66 34.45 -3.59 2.70
N PRO A 67 34.00 -2.74 1.76
CA PRO A 67 33.51 -1.41 2.11
C PRO A 67 32.50 -1.58 3.24
N PRO A 68 32.57 -0.79 4.33
CA PRO A 68 31.67 -1.00 5.46
C PRO A 68 30.26 -0.96 4.91
N ALA A 69 29.58 -2.11 4.95
CA ALA A 69 28.18 -2.19 4.62
C ALA A 69 27.54 -1.07 5.44
N ARG A 70 27.07 -0.01 4.76
CA ARG A 70 26.39 1.10 5.42
C ARG A 70 25.17 0.46 6.05
N LYS A 71 25.29 0.03 7.30
CA LYS A 71 24.17 -0.45 8.09
C LYS A 71 23.20 0.72 8.03
N GLY A 72 22.05 0.48 7.41
CA GLY A 72 21.01 1.48 7.30
C GLY A 72 20.73 2.07 8.69
N PRO A 73 20.16 3.28 8.76
CA PRO A 73 19.77 3.85 10.04
C PRO A 73 18.99 2.80 10.84
N GLY A 74 19.44 2.54 12.06
CA GLY A 74 18.78 1.56 12.92
C GLY A 74 17.36 2.02 13.27
N VAL A 75 16.53 1.08 13.73
CA VAL A 75 15.13 1.34 14.12
C VAL A 75 15.00 2.53 15.07
N ASN A 76 15.93 2.65 16.03
CA ASN A 76 15.97 3.81 16.94
C ASN A 76 16.11 5.16 16.21
N THR A 77 16.97 5.25 15.20
CA THR A 77 17.16 6.46 14.40
C THR A 77 15.92 6.77 13.58
N LEU A 78 15.27 5.76 13.01
CA LEU A 78 14.03 5.93 12.27
C LEU A 78 12.90 6.45 13.17
N LEU A 79 12.74 5.90 14.37
CA LEU A 79 11.72 6.33 15.33
C LEU A 79 11.93 7.77 15.81
N VAL A 80 13.19 8.19 16.00
CA VAL A 80 13.51 9.61 16.28
C VAL A 80 13.10 10.48 15.10
N GLY A 81 13.43 10.07 13.87
CA GLY A 81 13.04 10.78 12.66
C GLY A 81 11.53 10.88 12.46
N VAL A 82 10.76 9.84 12.83
CA VAL A 82 9.28 9.89 12.84
C VAL A 82 8.80 11.03 13.74
N ASP A 83 9.33 11.12 14.96
CA ASP A 83 8.91 12.15 15.92
C ASP A 83 9.29 13.57 15.48
N GLU A 84 10.46 13.73 14.87
CA GLU A 84 10.89 14.99 14.25
C GLU A 84 9.95 15.41 13.11
N LEU A 85 9.63 14.50 12.19
CA LEU A 85 8.73 14.79 11.07
C LEU A 85 7.31 15.12 11.53
N LEU A 86 6.80 14.40 12.53
CA LEU A 86 5.51 14.72 13.15
C LEU A 86 5.51 16.12 13.79
N SER A 87 6.62 16.53 14.41
CA SER A 87 6.75 17.89 14.98
C SER A 87 6.74 18.99 13.90
N LEU A 88 7.19 18.67 12.68
CA LEU A 88 7.17 19.55 11.52
C LEU A 88 5.83 19.51 10.77
N GLY A 89 4.92 18.61 11.15
CA GLY A 89 3.64 18.40 10.46
C GLY A 89 3.76 17.58 9.17
N ASP A 90 4.93 17.03 8.85
CA ASP A 90 5.12 16.15 7.70
C ASP A 90 4.75 14.70 8.04
N VAL A 91 3.43 14.46 8.05
CA VAL A 91 2.87 13.15 8.38
C VAL A 91 3.16 12.10 7.30
N SER A 92 3.29 12.51 6.03
CA SER A 92 3.53 11.57 4.93
C SER A 92 4.91 10.93 5.06
N SER A 93 5.94 11.77 5.20
CA SER A 93 7.31 11.29 5.38
C SER A 93 7.47 10.50 6.70
N ALA A 94 6.74 10.90 7.76
CA ALA A 94 6.75 10.17 9.02
C ALA A 94 6.22 8.73 8.88
N LEU A 95 5.13 8.54 8.11
CA LEU A 95 4.59 7.21 7.83
C LEU A 95 5.56 6.34 7.03
N GLU A 96 6.27 6.93 6.06
CA GLU A 96 7.29 6.20 5.28
C GLU A 96 8.47 5.74 6.16
N LEU A 97 8.91 6.57 7.12
CA LEU A 97 9.96 6.17 8.07
C LEU A 97 9.46 5.10 9.04
N LEU A 98 8.21 5.20 9.48
CA LEU A 98 7.59 4.19 10.34
C LEU A 98 7.50 2.83 9.62
N GLU A 99 7.08 2.81 8.36
CA GLU A 99 7.02 1.57 7.56
C GLU A 99 8.40 0.92 7.45
N LYS A 100 9.45 1.73 7.21
CA LYS A 100 10.84 1.23 7.19
C LYS A 100 11.27 0.67 8.55
N ALA A 101 10.86 1.30 9.65
CA ALA A 101 11.16 0.82 11.00
C ALA A 101 10.48 -0.53 11.27
N GLU A 102 9.22 -0.70 10.84
CA GLU A 102 8.47 -1.95 10.93
C GLU A 102 9.09 -3.07 10.10
N GLN A 103 9.62 -2.76 8.91
CA GLN A 103 10.31 -3.73 8.07
C GLN A 103 11.65 -4.20 8.68
N LEU A 104 12.34 -3.34 9.42
CA LEU A 104 13.62 -3.67 10.05
C LEU A 104 13.48 -4.48 11.34
N ASP A 105 12.51 -4.13 12.20
CA ASP A 105 12.23 -4.87 13.43
C ASP A 105 10.73 -4.83 13.77
N PRO A 106 9.94 -5.81 13.28
CA PRO A 106 8.50 -5.87 13.54
C PRO A 106 8.13 -6.05 15.03
N LEU A 107 9.08 -6.46 15.88
CA LEU A 107 8.84 -6.77 17.30
C LEU A 107 9.19 -5.60 18.23
N GLU A 108 9.67 -4.49 17.68
CA GLU A 108 10.02 -3.31 18.47
C GLU A 108 8.77 -2.73 19.16
N SER A 109 8.81 -2.73 20.50
CA SER A 109 7.70 -2.29 21.36
C SER A 109 7.22 -0.86 21.10
N ARG A 110 8.11 0.03 20.63
CA ARG A 110 7.81 1.44 20.38
C ARG A 110 7.03 1.69 19.08
N LEU A 111 6.98 0.72 18.16
CA LEU A 111 6.30 0.87 16.87
C LEU A 111 4.82 1.17 17.04
N GLU A 112 4.15 0.50 17.97
CA GLU A 112 2.72 0.71 18.21
C GLU A 112 2.42 2.16 18.66
N GLY A 113 3.24 2.70 19.55
CA GLY A 113 3.12 4.09 19.99
C GLY A 113 3.45 5.09 18.87
N ALA A 114 4.40 4.77 17.99
CA ALA A 114 4.69 5.59 16.82
C ALA A 114 3.55 5.55 15.80
N ARG A 115 2.95 4.39 15.55
CA ARG A 115 1.78 4.21 14.69
C ARG A 115 0.59 5.04 15.17
N ALA A 116 0.23 4.92 16.44
CA ALA A 116 -0.88 5.67 17.01
C ALA A 116 -0.70 7.20 16.87
N ARG A 117 0.54 7.70 17.07
CA ARG A 117 0.88 9.11 16.88
C ARG A 117 0.76 9.55 15.42
N CYS A 118 1.24 8.73 14.48
CA CYS A 118 1.12 9.02 13.06
C CYS A 118 -0.34 9.03 12.60
N GLU A 119 -1.14 8.05 13.02
CA GLU A 119 -2.58 7.99 12.72
C GLU A 119 -3.33 9.20 13.26
N GLN A 120 -3.02 9.61 14.50
CA GLN A 120 -3.63 10.79 15.11
C GLN A 120 -3.24 12.07 14.35
N ALA A 121 -1.97 12.23 14.00
CA ALA A 121 -1.50 13.38 13.23
C ALA A 121 -2.13 13.42 11.82
N GLN A 122 -2.24 12.27 11.16
CA GLN A 122 -2.86 12.16 9.84
C GLN A 122 -4.34 12.53 9.90
N ARG A 123 -5.05 12.04 10.91
CA ARG A 123 -6.45 12.38 11.14
C ARG A 123 -6.61 13.87 11.37
N ALA A 124 -5.79 14.47 12.23
CA ALA A 124 -5.84 15.89 12.51
C ALA A 124 -5.59 16.74 11.25
N ALA A 125 -4.61 16.35 10.43
CA ALA A 125 -4.33 17.02 9.15
C ALA A 125 -5.53 16.96 8.20
N LEU A 126 -6.20 15.81 8.10
CA LEU A 126 -7.36 15.63 7.24
C LEU A 126 -8.58 16.39 7.77
N GLU A 127 -8.81 16.40 9.08
CA GLU A 127 -9.86 17.19 9.73
C GLU A 127 -9.63 18.70 9.52
N GLN A 128 -8.39 19.18 9.62
CA GLN A 128 -8.05 20.58 9.35
C GLN A 128 -8.37 20.98 7.90
N ARG A 129 -8.13 20.08 6.95
CA ARG A 129 -8.39 20.33 5.53
C ARG A 129 -9.87 20.33 5.17
N LEU A 130 -10.65 19.42 5.75
CA LEU A 130 -12.11 19.38 5.55
C LEU A 130 -12.83 20.51 6.30
N GLY A 131 -12.22 21.03 7.38
CA GLY A 131 -12.81 22.06 8.21
C GLY A 131 -13.93 21.52 9.09
N SER A 132 -15.10 22.18 9.08
CA SER A 132 -16.19 21.78 9.96
C SER A 132 -16.90 20.54 9.44
N VAL A 133 -17.10 19.53 10.30
CA VAL A 133 -17.90 18.33 9.95
C VAL A 133 -19.36 18.64 9.56
N LYS A 134 -19.85 19.83 9.94
CA LYS A 134 -21.20 20.31 9.57
C LYS A 134 -21.24 20.98 8.20
N GLN A 135 -20.09 21.15 7.55
CA GLN A 135 -20.01 21.75 6.24
C GLN A 135 -20.56 20.80 5.17
N VAL A 136 -21.23 21.39 4.19
CA VAL A 136 -21.85 20.69 3.07
C VAL A 136 -20.93 20.84 1.85
N PRO A 137 -20.25 19.77 1.41
CA PRO A 137 -19.49 19.82 0.16
C PRO A 137 -20.43 20.00 -1.04
N ARG A 138 -19.92 20.70 -2.06
CA ARG A 138 -20.63 20.88 -3.33
C ARG A 138 -19.77 20.41 -4.49
N LEU A 139 -20.38 19.72 -5.44
CA LEU A 139 -19.72 19.33 -6.68
C LEU A 139 -19.42 20.57 -7.52
N LYS A 140 -18.16 20.72 -7.96
CA LYS A 140 -17.71 21.82 -8.81
C LYS A 140 -17.84 21.50 -10.30
N LEU A 141 -17.55 20.26 -10.66
CA LEU A 141 -17.49 19.78 -12.04
C LEU A 141 -18.85 19.31 -12.55
N ARG A 142 -19.06 19.44 -13.86
CA ARG A 142 -20.23 18.86 -14.55
C ARG A 142 -20.01 17.37 -14.80
N MET A 143 -21.09 16.61 -15.01
CA MET A 143 -20.99 15.17 -15.30
C MET A 143 -20.07 14.84 -16.48
N ALA A 144 -20.11 15.63 -17.55
CA ALA A 144 -19.25 15.40 -18.71
C ALA A 144 -17.74 15.58 -18.41
N GLU A 145 -17.40 16.35 -17.38
CA GLU A 145 -16.01 16.55 -16.94
C GLU A 145 -15.58 15.41 -16.01
N LEU A 146 -16.47 14.97 -15.11
CA LEU A 146 -16.22 13.81 -14.24
C LEU A 146 -15.95 12.53 -15.03
N MET A 147 -16.66 12.30 -16.14
CA MET A 147 -16.45 11.11 -16.99
C MET A 147 -15.05 11.07 -17.64
N LYS A 148 -14.30 12.17 -17.64
CA LYS A 148 -12.93 12.24 -18.16
C LYS A 148 -11.88 11.96 -17.09
N LEU A 149 -12.27 11.92 -15.82
CA LEU A 149 -11.37 11.68 -14.70
C LEU A 149 -11.26 10.17 -14.41
N SER A 150 -10.07 9.73 -14.00
CA SER A 150 -9.86 8.40 -13.46
C SER A 150 -10.35 8.36 -12.00
N LEU A 151 -11.65 8.13 -11.81
CA LEU A 151 -12.27 7.99 -10.49
C LEU A 151 -12.24 6.52 -10.07
N ASP A 152 -11.72 6.24 -8.87
CA ASP A 152 -11.88 4.92 -8.28
C ASP A 152 -13.32 4.70 -7.81
N ALA A 153 -13.66 3.45 -7.48
CA ALA A 153 -15.01 3.09 -7.04
C ALA A 153 -15.45 3.85 -5.76
N ARG A 154 -14.52 4.17 -4.86
CA ARG A 154 -14.79 4.86 -3.60
C ARG A 154 -15.13 6.33 -3.85
N MET A 155 -14.36 6.99 -4.71
CA MET A 155 -14.60 8.36 -5.18
C MET A 155 -15.95 8.45 -5.88
N GLY A 156 -16.22 7.55 -6.84
CA GLY A 156 -17.49 7.51 -7.55
C GLY A 156 -18.68 7.32 -6.62
N PHE A 157 -18.56 6.42 -5.63
CA PHE A 157 -19.59 6.24 -4.61
C PHE A 157 -19.82 7.50 -3.79
N LEU A 158 -18.78 8.14 -3.26
CA LEU A 158 -18.96 9.36 -2.47
C LEU A 158 -19.52 10.51 -3.31
N LEU A 159 -19.06 10.68 -4.55
CA LEU A 159 -19.61 11.69 -5.46
C LEU A 159 -21.10 11.48 -5.72
N SER A 160 -21.56 10.23 -5.81
CA SER A 160 -23.01 9.92 -5.94
C SER A 160 -23.85 10.36 -4.74
N ARG A 161 -23.21 10.60 -3.58
CA ARG A 161 -23.85 11.09 -2.35
C ARG A 161 -23.73 12.60 -2.17
N ILE A 162 -22.84 13.26 -2.92
CA ILE A 162 -22.65 14.72 -2.82
C ILE A 162 -23.71 15.39 -3.69
N ASP A 163 -24.88 15.58 -3.10
CA ASP A 163 -26.06 16.25 -3.68
C ASP A 163 -26.14 17.75 -3.32
N GLY A 164 -25.22 18.24 -2.48
CA GLY A 164 -25.23 19.60 -1.97
C GLY A 164 -26.17 19.83 -0.77
N HIS A 165 -26.67 18.75 -0.15
CA HIS A 165 -27.45 18.77 1.08
C HIS A 165 -26.79 17.97 2.22
N LEU A 166 -26.11 16.86 1.91
CA LEU A 166 -25.40 16.07 2.92
C LEU A 166 -24.13 16.77 3.41
N ASN A 167 -23.97 16.89 4.72
CA ASN A 167 -22.74 17.35 5.35
C ASN A 167 -21.72 16.22 5.53
N TYR A 168 -20.48 16.55 5.91
CA TYR A 168 -19.44 15.54 6.13
C TYR A 168 -19.80 14.50 7.19
N GLU A 169 -20.46 14.90 8.28
CA GLU A 169 -20.95 13.96 9.30
C GLU A 169 -21.86 12.89 8.71
N ALA A 170 -22.85 13.30 7.90
CA ALA A 170 -23.75 12.39 7.21
C ALA A 170 -23.02 11.53 6.17
N LEU A 171 -22.07 12.12 5.42
CA LEU A 171 -21.23 11.39 4.46
C LEU A 171 -20.41 10.30 5.15
N PHE A 172 -19.86 10.56 6.34
CA PHE A 172 -19.19 9.53 7.13
C PHE A 172 -20.14 8.38 7.47
N SER A 173 -21.37 8.68 7.89
CA SER A 173 -22.37 7.66 8.25
C SER A 173 -22.84 6.82 7.06
N VAL A 174 -22.98 7.39 5.86
CA VAL A 174 -23.51 6.68 4.68
C VAL A 174 -22.43 6.06 3.80
N SER A 175 -21.14 6.36 4.05
CA SER A 175 -20.03 5.94 3.20
C SER A 175 -19.82 4.42 3.13
N GLY A 176 -20.18 3.69 4.19
CA GLY A 176 -19.84 2.28 4.36
C GLY A 176 -18.34 1.99 4.57
N MET A 177 -17.49 3.02 4.49
CA MET A 177 -16.05 2.96 4.72
C MET A 177 -15.71 3.40 6.15
N SER A 178 -14.47 3.15 6.59
CA SER A 178 -14.00 3.74 7.85
C SER A 178 -14.04 5.26 7.74
N ARG A 179 -14.29 5.95 8.85
CA ARG A 179 -14.28 7.42 8.87
C ARG A 179 -12.95 7.97 8.33
N MET A 180 -11.85 7.29 8.62
CA MET A 180 -10.53 7.69 8.16
C MET A 180 -10.42 7.61 6.64
N GLU A 181 -10.88 6.51 6.06
CA GLU A 181 -10.85 6.31 4.62
C GLU A 181 -11.75 7.31 3.90
N THR A 182 -12.96 7.56 4.41
CA THR A 182 -13.87 8.57 3.87
C THR A 182 -13.25 9.96 3.90
N MET A 183 -12.57 10.34 4.99
CA MET A 183 -11.86 11.63 5.05
C MET A 183 -10.75 11.73 4.00
N ARG A 184 -9.96 10.67 3.80
CA ARG A 184 -8.91 10.62 2.77
C ARG A 184 -9.49 10.85 1.38
N VAL A 185 -10.56 10.13 1.02
CA VAL A 185 -11.20 10.26 -0.30
C VAL A 185 -11.79 11.66 -0.49
N LEU A 186 -12.49 12.20 0.52
CA LEU A 186 -13.04 13.57 0.43
C LEU A 186 -11.95 14.64 0.26
N VAL A 187 -10.83 14.47 0.94
CA VAL A 187 -9.67 15.34 0.81
C VAL A 187 -9.03 15.25 -0.57
N GLN A 188 -8.92 14.05 -1.15
CA GLN A 188 -8.44 13.87 -2.52
C GLN A 188 -9.36 14.57 -3.53
N LEU A 189 -10.68 14.43 -3.36
CA LEU A 189 -11.66 15.13 -4.20
C LEU A 189 -11.54 16.66 -4.08
N LEU A 190 -11.19 17.17 -2.88
CA LEU A 190 -10.95 18.59 -2.66
C LEU A 190 -9.64 19.06 -3.33
N ASP A 191 -8.55 18.29 -3.22
CA ASP A 191 -7.27 18.61 -3.86
C ASP A 191 -7.35 18.60 -5.38
N GLN A 192 -8.14 17.69 -5.93
CA GLN A 192 -8.40 17.60 -7.37
C GLN A 192 -9.42 18.65 -7.85
N ASP A 193 -9.88 19.54 -6.97
CA ASP A 193 -10.83 20.62 -7.27
C ASP A 193 -12.17 20.09 -7.84
N ILE A 194 -12.51 18.84 -7.50
CA ILE A 194 -13.76 18.20 -7.91
C ILE A 194 -14.92 18.68 -7.03
N ILE A 195 -14.65 18.86 -5.74
CA ILE A 195 -15.61 19.36 -4.76
C ILE A 195 -15.11 20.65 -4.12
N THR A 196 -16.03 21.47 -3.61
CA THR A 196 -15.71 22.70 -2.89
C THR A 196 -16.40 22.70 -1.53
N LEU A 197 -15.77 23.42 -0.61
CA LEU A 197 -16.34 23.82 0.65
C LEU A 197 -17.34 24.96 0.39
N ALA A 198 -18.64 24.74 0.69
CA ALA A 198 -19.62 25.80 0.56
C ALA A 198 -19.20 27.03 1.40
N PRO A 199 -19.25 28.26 0.85
CA PRO A 199 -18.93 29.46 1.62
C PRO A 199 -19.88 29.59 2.81
N ARG A 200 -19.33 30.00 3.95
CA ARG A 200 -20.11 30.29 5.17
C ARG A 200 -21.03 31.48 4.96
#